data_AF-A0A9D0L804-F1
#
_entry.id   AF-A0A9D0L804-F1
#
_cell.length_a   1.000
_cell.length_b   1.000
_cell.length_c   1.000
_cell.angle_alpha   90.00
_cell.angle_beta   90.00
_cell.angle_gamma   90.00
#
_symmetry.space_group_name_H-M   'P 1'
#
loop_
_entity.id
_entity.type
_entity.pdbx_description
1 polymer ?
#
loop_
_entity_poly.entity_id
_entity_poly.type
_entity_poly.pdbx_seq_one_letter_code
_entity_poly.pdbx_strand_id
1 'polypeptide(L)'
;MRRILLWPLLLPALVGACADVAGPAPVPSNKPVVLPAPLPPLPPPVAAKTDRFDTNTACAQCHRAADGSSAMKDAAGRDASPSTLWETSMMALAARDPFYLAVFSQELKQHDGATELIEQTCTRCHAPAASVEHQHNGGHVTFEDMVANDSP
;
A
#
# COMPACT_ATOMS: atom_id res chain seq x y z
N MET A 1 2.56 -71.56 -14.19
CA MET A 1 1.93 -70.98 -12.98
C MET A 1 2.86 -69.88 -12.46
N ARG A 2 2.52 -68.62 -12.69
CA ARG A 2 3.38 -67.46 -12.42
C ARG A 2 2.79 -66.74 -11.19
N ARG A 3 3.43 -66.89 -10.03
CA ARG A 3 2.99 -66.26 -8.78
C ARG A 3 3.32 -64.77 -8.84
N ILE A 4 2.29 -63.94 -8.92
CA ILE A 4 2.37 -62.48 -8.78
C ILE A 4 2.52 -62.20 -7.28
N LEU A 5 3.70 -61.77 -6.85
CA LEU A 5 3.91 -61.19 -5.52
C LEU A 5 3.40 -59.74 -5.55
N LEU A 6 2.28 -59.49 -4.89
CA LEU A 6 1.78 -58.14 -4.59
C LEU A 6 2.66 -57.55 -3.48
N TRP A 7 3.55 -56.63 -3.85
CA TRP A 7 4.32 -55.82 -2.91
C TRP A 7 3.40 -54.66 -2.45
N PRO A 8 3.05 -54.54 -1.16
CA PRO A 8 2.25 -53.39 -0.72
C PRO A 8 3.10 -52.13 -0.86
N LEU A 9 2.59 -51.15 -1.63
CA LEU A 9 3.10 -49.78 -1.61
C LEU A 9 2.90 -49.22 -0.19
N LEU A 10 3.98 -49.14 0.59
CA LEU A 10 4.06 -48.31 1.76
C LEU A 10 4.23 -46.86 1.30
N LEU A 11 3.11 -46.12 1.27
CA LEU A 11 3.09 -44.67 1.15
C LEU A 11 3.63 -44.08 2.46
N PRO A 12 4.77 -43.37 2.50
CA PRO A 12 5.17 -42.67 3.71
C PRO A 12 4.24 -41.48 3.88
N ALA A 13 3.48 -41.48 4.98
CA ALA A 13 2.75 -40.31 5.44
C ALA A 13 3.77 -39.24 5.85
N LEU A 14 4.06 -38.30 4.94
CA LEU A 14 4.69 -37.03 5.31
C LEU A 14 3.68 -36.23 6.11
N VAL A 15 3.70 -36.40 7.44
CA VAL A 15 3.15 -35.42 8.36
C VAL A 15 4.04 -34.19 8.21
N GLY A 16 3.53 -33.17 7.51
CA GLY A 16 4.17 -31.87 7.39
C GLY A 16 4.36 -31.28 8.78
N ALA A 17 5.60 -31.28 9.25
CA ALA A 17 5.99 -30.50 10.42
C ALA A 17 5.88 -29.03 10.03
N CYS A 18 4.78 -28.38 10.43
CA CYS A 18 4.75 -26.94 10.62
C CYS A 18 5.68 -26.66 11.81
N ALA A 19 6.98 -26.59 11.58
CA ALA A 19 7.87 -26.03 12.57
C ALA A 19 7.58 -24.53 12.62
N ASP A 20 7.04 -24.09 13.75
CA ASP A 20 7.04 -22.68 14.10
C ASP A 20 8.50 -22.21 14.09
N VAL A 21 8.90 -21.50 13.03
CA VAL A 21 10.11 -20.68 13.09
C VAL A 21 9.80 -19.60 14.13
N ALA A 22 10.24 -19.86 15.36
CA ALA A 22 10.36 -18.83 16.37
C ALA A 22 11.32 -17.78 15.80
N GLY A 23 10.76 -16.64 15.38
CA GLY A 23 11.56 -15.48 15.03
C GLY A 23 12.47 -15.09 16.21
N PRO A 24 13.58 -14.39 15.96
CA PRO A 24 14.45 -13.91 17.03
C PRO A 24 13.63 -13.17 18.08
N ALA A 25 13.87 -13.49 19.35
CA ALA A 25 13.21 -12.81 20.46
C ALA A 25 13.43 -11.30 20.34
N PRO A 26 12.41 -10.46 20.59
CA PRO A 26 12.58 -9.01 20.56
C PRO A 26 13.69 -8.63 21.55
N VAL A 27 14.70 -7.91 21.05
CA VAL A 27 15.77 -7.39 21.91
C VAL A 27 15.14 -6.38 22.86
N PRO A 28 15.21 -6.58 24.19
CA PRO A 28 14.66 -5.62 25.14
C PRO A 28 15.47 -4.32 25.04
N SER A 29 14.91 -3.33 24.33
CA SER A 29 15.43 -1.97 24.36
C SER A 29 14.96 -1.31 25.64
N ASN A 30 15.88 -1.08 26.58
CA ASN A 30 15.61 -0.36 27.82
C ASN A 30 15.51 1.18 27.59
N LYS A 31 15.63 1.64 26.34
CA LYS A 31 15.44 3.05 25.99
C LYS A 31 13.95 3.33 25.83
N PRO A 32 13.40 4.35 26.51
CA PRO A 32 12.04 4.80 26.26
C PRO A 32 11.85 5.11 24.78
N VAL A 33 10.81 4.54 24.16
CA VAL A 33 10.40 4.91 22.80
C VAL A 33 9.74 6.28 22.90
N VAL A 34 10.49 7.33 22.56
CA VAL A 34 9.93 8.68 22.41
C VAL A 34 9.51 8.82 20.96
N LEU A 35 8.19 8.80 20.73
CA LEU A 35 7.63 9.04 19.41
C LEU A 35 7.73 10.54 19.06
N PRO A 36 7.98 10.88 17.78
CA PRO A 36 7.84 12.26 17.34
C PRO A 36 6.39 12.73 17.52
N ALA A 37 6.19 14.06 17.50
CA ALA A 37 4.84 14.61 17.47
C ALA A 37 4.05 14.03 16.28
N PRO A 38 2.75 13.73 16.45
CA PRO A 38 1.93 13.22 15.37
C PRO A 38 1.82 14.26 14.23
N LEU A 39 1.70 13.77 13.01
CA LEU A 39 1.41 14.61 11.85
C LEU A 39 0.05 15.30 11.99
N PRO A 40 -0.18 16.44 11.30
CA PRO A 40 -1.48 17.09 11.27
C PRO A 40 -2.60 16.13 10.81
N PRO A 41 -3.85 16.34 11.22
CA PRO A 41 -4.97 15.57 10.69
C PRO A 41 -5.04 15.65 9.16
N LEU A 42 -5.44 14.55 8.53
CA LEU A 42 -5.66 14.53 7.09
C LEU A 42 -6.83 15.46 6.73
N PRO A 43 -6.70 16.29 5.67
CA PRO A 43 -7.81 17.08 5.20
C PRO A 43 -8.92 16.16 4.66
N PRO A 44 -10.18 16.62 4.66
CA PRO A 44 -11.26 15.92 3.97
C PRO A 44 -10.90 15.71 2.50
N PRO A 45 -11.28 14.57 1.88
CA PRO A 45 -11.07 14.36 0.46
C PRO A 45 -11.76 15.47 -0.34
N VAL A 46 -11.01 16.13 -1.21
CA VAL A 46 -11.55 17.14 -2.13
C VAL A 46 -11.33 16.67 -3.56
N ALA A 47 -12.24 17.04 -4.46
CA ALA A 47 -12.04 16.78 -5.88
C ALA A 47 -10.94 17.71 -6.40
N ALA A 48 -9.94 17.14 -7.05
CA ALA A 48 -8.81 17.86 -7.62
C ALA A 48 -8.43 17.28 -8.98
N LYS A 49 -7.83 18.12 -9.82
CA LYS A 49 -7.43 17.77 -11.16
C LYS A 49 -6.14 18.50 -11.51
N THR A 50 -5.23 17.78 -12.13
CA THR A 50 -3.99 18.29 -12.73
C THR A 50 -4.08 18.18 -14.25
N ASP A 51 -3.00 18.45 -14.97
CA ASP A 51 -2.99 18.35 -16.43
C ASP A 51 -3.23 16.91 -16.93
N ARG A 52 -2.81 15.90 -16.16
CA ARG A 52 -2.84 14.48 -16.56
C ARG A 52 -3.70 13.60 -15.66
N PHE A 53 -3.94 14.00 -14.42
CA PHE A 53 -4.66 13.20 -13.44
C PHE A 53 -5.90 13.90 -12.90
N ASP A 54 -6.86 13.10 -12.48
CA ASP A 54 -8.07 13.54 -11.79
C ASP A 54 -8.27 12.65 -10.56
N THR A 55 -8.92 13.18 -9.54
CA THR A 55 -9.28 12.41 -8.35
C THR A 55 -10.29 11.31 -8.68
N ASN A 56 -10.31 10.24 -7.86
CA ASN A 56 -11.20 9.08 -8.07
C ASN A 56 -12.69 9.45 -8.20
N THR A 57 -13.09 10.63 -7.68
CA THR A 57 -14.47 11.11 -7.69
C THR A 57 -15.00 11.30 -9.11
N ALA A 58 -14.13 11.65 -10.07
CA ALA A 58 -14.48 11.70 -11.49
C ALA A 58 -14.92 10.33 -12.03
N CYS A 59 -14.24 9.26 -11.62
CA CYS A 59 -14.52 7.89 -12.04
C CYS A 59 -15.72 7.29 -11.31
N ALA A 60 -15.86 7.61 -10.01
CA ALA A 60 -16.89 7.07 -9.13
C ALA A 60 -18.32 7.44 -9.58
N GLN A 61 -18.48 8.50 -10.38
CA GLN A 61 -19.77 8.89 -10.97
C GLN A 61 -20.43 7.78 -11.78
N CYS A 62 -19.64 6.96 -12.49
CA CYS A 62 -20.13 5.86 -13.32
C CYS A 62 -19.70 4.48 -12.80
N HIS A 63 -18.58 4.41 -12.09
CA HIS A 63 -18.00 3.15 -11.62
C HIS A 63 -18.33 2.80 -10.18
N ARG A 64 -19.38 3.39 -9.58
CA ARG A 64 -19.90 3.00 -8.27
C ARG A 64 -21.18 2.16 -8.41
N ALA A 65 -21.43 1.26 -7.46
CA ALA A 65 -22.69 0.54 -7.40
C ALA A 65 -23.85 1.53 -7.14
N ALA A 66 -24.95 1.34 -7.86
CA ALA A 66 -26.16 2.15 -7.71
C ALA A 66 -27.36 1.28 -7.34
N ASP A 67 -28.30 1.85 -6.60
CA ASP A 67 -29.57 1.20 -6.28
C ASP A 67 -30.39 0.98 -7.55
N GLY A 68 -31.09 -0.15 -7.62
CA GLY A 68 -31.86 -0.55 -8.81
C GLY A 68 -31.03 -1.01 -10.01
N SER A 69 -29.69 -0.98 -9.94
CA SER A 69 -28.78 -1.51 -10.95
C SER A 69 -28.07 -2.78 -10.47
N SER A 70 -27.79 -3.70 -11.40
CA SER A 70 -26.90 -4.85 -11.20
C SER A 70 -25.45 -4.55 -11.59
N ALA A 71 -25.18 -3.38 -12.22
CA ALA A 71 -23.84 -2.98 -12.57
C ALA A 71 -23.00 -2.75 -11.30
N MET A 72 -21.71 -3.08 -11.38
CA MET A 72 -20.75 -2.95 -10.27
C MET A 72 -21.13 -3.73 -9.01
N LYS A 73 -21.93 -4.79 -9.16
CA LYS A 73 -22.27 -5.73 -8.09
C LYS A 73 -21.89 -7.15 -8.48
N ASP A 74 -21.61 -7.97 -7.48
CA ASP A 74 -21.37 -9.39 -7.70
C ASP A 74 -22.67 -10.19 -7.83
N ALA A 75 -22.56 -11.52 -8.04
CA ALA A 75 -23.71 -12.41 -8.19
C ALA A 75 -24.62 -12.49 -6.95
N ALA A 76 -24.13 -12.07 -5.78
CA ALA A 76 -24.90 -11.98 -4.54
C ALA A 76 -25.48 -10.57 -4.30
N GLY A 77 -25.26 -9.63 -5.23
CA GLY A 77 -25.74 -8.25 -5.15
C GLY A 77 -24.90 -7.32 -4.27
N ARG A 78 -23.70 -7.74 -3.85
CA ARG A 78 -22.79 -6.92 -3.03
C ARG A 78 -22.05 -5.91 -3.90
N ASP A 79 -21.73 -4.73 -3.35
CA ASP A 79 -20.93 -3.72 -4.05
C ASP A 79 -19.54 -4.28 -4.39
N ALA A 80 -19.22 -4.30 -5.68
CA ALA A 80 -17.95 -4.70 -6.25
C ALA A 80 -17.35 -3.58 -7.10
N SER A 81 -17.71 -2.32 -6.83
CA SER A 81 -17.19 -1.16 -7.52
C SER A 81 -15.71 -0.91 -7.24
N PRO A 82 -14.89 -0.64 -8.27
CA PRO A 82 -13.49 -0.29 -8.12
C PRO A 82 -13.28 0.92 -7.21
N SER A 83 -14.14 1.94 -7.26
CA SER A 83 -14.00 3.11 -6.38
C SER A 83 -14.13 2.71 -4.91
N THR A 84 -15.22 2.04 -4.52
CA THR A 84 -15.44 1.59 -3.14
C THR A 84 -14.34 0.63 -2.66
N LEU A 85 -13.91 -0.31 -3.50
CA LEU A 85 -12.87 -1.28 -3.14
C LEU A 85 -11.47 -0.65 -3.07
N TRP A 86 -11.18 0.36 -3.90
CA TRP A 86 -9.90 1.04 -3.92
C TRP A 86 -9.74 1.99 -2.74
N GLU A 87 -10.77 2.78 -2.39
CA GLU A 87 -10.73 3.83 -1.36
C GLU A 87 -10.20 3.35 0.01
N THR A 88 -10.41 2.07 0.33
CA THR A 88 -9.98 1.44 1.59
C THR A 88 -8.74 0.56 1.47
N SER A 89 -8.16 0.46 0.27
CA SER A 89 -6.98 -0.35 0.00
C SER A 89 -5.70 0.33 0.47
N MET A 90 -4.63 -0.46 0.65
CA MET A 90 -3.29 0.07 0.88
C MET A 90 -2.81 1.03 -0.23
N MET A 91 -3.36 0.93 -1.44
CA MET A 91 -2.95 1.73 -2.58
C MET A 91 -3.57 3.12 -2.55
N ALA A 92 -4.83 3.25 -2.11
CA ALA A 92 -5.44 4.56 -1.86
C ALA A 92 -4.78 5.30 -0.69
N LEU A 93 -4.23 4.54 0.27
CA LEU A 93 -3.58 5.08 1.46
C LEU A 93 -2.04 5.16 1.34
N ALA A 94 -1.45 4.78 0.20
CA ALA A 94 -0.01 4.58 0.05
C ALA A 94 0.82 5.84 0.36
N ALA A 95 0.29 7.03 0.03
CA ALA A 95 0.93 8.31 0.28
C ALA A 95 0.96 8.73 1.76
N ARG A 96 0.01 8.19 2.55
CA ARG A 96 -0.28 8.63 3.94
C ARG A 96 -0.10 7.52 4.97
N ASP A 97 0.44 6.38 4.55
CA ASP A 97 0.74 5.26 5.43
C ASP A 97 1.86 5.65 6.42
N PRO A 98 1.59 5.64 7.74
CA PRO A 98 2.58 6.04 8.74
C PRO A 98 3.84 5.16 8.75
N PHE A 99 3.74 3.89 8.36
CA PHE A 99 4.92 3.02 8.27
C PHE A 99 5.80 3.40 7.08
N TYR A 100 5.19 3.70 5.94
CA TYR A 100 5.89 4.24 4.77
C TYR A 100 6.58 5.57 5.12
N LEU A 101 5.86 6.52 5.72
CA LEU A 101 6.42 7.82 6.08
C LEU A 101 7.57 7.68 7.10
N ALA A 102 7.47 6.75 8.04
CA ALA A 102 8.56 6.44 8.98
C ALA A 102 9.81 5.93 8.25
N VAL A 103 9.66 4.96 7.34
CA VAL A 103 10.77 4.42 6.55
C VAL A 103 11.38 5.48 5.64
N PHE A 104 10.56 6.26 4.93
CA PHE A 104 11.03 7.35 4.08
C PHE A 104 11.85 8.37 4.89
N SER A 105 11.37 8.78 6.07
CA SER A 105 12.12 9.67 6.96
C SER A 105 13.43 9.05 7.47
N GLN A 106 13.49 7.72 7.64
CA GLN A 106 14.68 7.02 8.06
C GLN A 106 15.71 6.96 6.93
N GLU A 107 15.30 6.63 5.71
CA GLU A 107 16.17 6.59 4.53
C GLU A 107 16.86 7.95 4.34
N LEU A 108 16.10 9.04 4.45
CA LEU A 108 16.65 10.40 4.38
C LEU A 108 17.70 10.69 5.46
N LYS A 109 17.51 10.18 6.68
CA LYS A 109 18.46 10.35 7.79
C LYS A 109 19.70 9.47 7.67
N GLN A 110 19.61 8.34 6.98
CA GLN A 110 20.71 7.38 6.85
C GLN A 110 21.62 7.70 5.66
N HIS A 111 21.11 8.48 4.69
CA HIS A 111 21.77 8.71 3.41
C HIS A 111 21.91 10.22 3.11
N ASP A 112 22.76 10.87 3.89
CA ASP A 112 23.12 12.27 3.67
C ASP A 112 23.63 12.48 2.23
N GLY A 113 23.06 13.48 1.54
CA GLY A 113 23.40 13.81 0.15
C GLY A 113 22.63 13.05 -0.93
N ALA A 114 21.74 12.12 -0.56
CA ALA A 114 20.89 11.38 -1.51
C ALA A 114 19.41 11.80 -1.49
N THR A 115 19.07 12.94 -0.88
CA THR A 115 17.69 13.42 -0.67
C THR A 115 16.83 13.33 -1.94
N GLU A 116 17.25 13.99 -3.02
CA GLU A 116 16.49 14.02 -4.28
C GLU A 116 16.26 12.62 -4.85
N LEU A 117 17.28 11.75 -4.82
CA LEU A 117 17.17 10.38 -5.31
C LEU A 117 16.15 9.57 -4.50
N ILE A 118 16.18 9.69 -3.17
CA ILE A 118 15.25 8.98 -2.27
C ILE A 118 13.83 9.49 -2.50
N GLU A 119 13.64 10.81 -2.54
CA GLU A 119 12.35 11.43 -2.77
C GLU A 119 11.72 10.97 -4.10
N GLN A 120 12.48 11.00 -5.20
CA GLN A 120 12.03 10.48 -6.50
C GLN A 120 11.77 8.96 -6.48
N THR A 121 12.56 8.20 -5.74
CA THR A 121 12.44 6.74 -5.68
C THR A 121 11.20 6.29 -4.92
N CYS A 122 10.90 6.93 -3.79
CA CYS A 122 9.76 6.61 -2.94
C CYS A 122 8.44 7.06 -3.58
N THR A 123 8.41 8.31 -4.07
CA THR A 123 7.18 8.95 -4.55
C THR A 123 6.69 8.38 -5.88
N ARG A 124 7.57 7.80 -6.71
CA ARG A 124 7.11 7.11 -7.95
C ARG A 124 6.12 5.97 -7.69
N CYS A 125 6.14 5.37 -6.49
CA CYS A 125 5.27 4.26 -6.12
C CYS A 125 4.20 4.69 -5.12
N HIS A 126 4.55 5.53 -4.14
CA HIS A 126 3.64 5.91 -3.06
C HIS A 126 2.79 7.15 -3.37
N ALA A 127 3.19 7.95 -4.35
CA ALA A 127 2.46 9.12 -4.84
C ALA A 127 2.61 9.26 -6.37
N PRO A 128 2.27 8.23 -7.17
CA PRO A 128 2.65 8.14 -8.58
C PRO A 128 2.10 9.29 -9.44
N ALA A 129 0.87 9.72 -9.20
CA ALA A 129 0.26 10.83 -9.94
C ALA A 129 1.04 12.15 -9.72
N ALA A 130 1.30 12.48 -8.45
CA ALA A 130 2.09 13.66 -8.09
C ALA A 130 3.52 13.57 -8.60
N SER A 131 4.16 12.39 -8.50
CA SER A 131 5.50 12.15 -9.03
C SER A 131 5.57 12.44 -10.54
N VAL A 132 4.60 11.99 -11.33
CA VAL A 132 4.57 12.23 -12.78
C VAL A 132 4.34 13.71 -13.09
N GLU A 133 3.43 14.38 -12.37
CA GLU A 133 3.17 15.80 -12.61
C GLU A 133 4.36 16.69 -12.26
N HIS A 134 4.99 16.46 -11.11
CA HIS A 134 6.18 17.22 -10.72
C HIS A 134 7.33 16.99 -11.69
N GLN A 135 7.58 15.74 -12.10
CA GLN A 135 8.62 15.42 -13.10
C GLN A 135 8.38 16.13 -14.42
N HIS A 136 7.12 16.23 -14.87
CA HIS A 136 6.80 16.97 -16.09
C HIS A 136 7.04 18.47 -15.96
N ASN A 137 6.89 19.01 -14.75
CA ASN A 137 7.14 20.41 -14.43
C ASN A 137 8.61 20.71 -14.07
N GLY A 138 9.51 19.74 -14.24
CA GLY A 138 10.95 19.89 -13.99
C GLY A 138 11.35 19.80 -12.51
N GLY A 139 10.49 19.22 -11.66
CA GLY A 139 10.77 18.99 -10.24
C GLY A 139 10.44 17.55 -9.80
N HIS A 140 10.34 17.36 -8.49
CA HIS A 140 9.89 16.10 -7.89
C HIS A 140 9.04 16.40 -6.65
N VAL A 141 8.38 15.37 -6.12
CA VAL A 141 7.64 15.45 -4.85
C VAL A 141 8.65 15.25 -3.72
N THR A 142 8.70 16.17 -2.78
CA THR A 142 9.59 16.14 -1.62
C THR A 142 8.97 15.36 -0.46
N PHE A 143 9.77 15.01 0.54
CA PHE A 143 9.23 14.46 1.79
C PHE A 143 8.32 15.46 2.51
N GLU A 144 8.63 16.75 2.43
CA GLU A 144 7.82 17.80 3.06
C GLU A 144 6.41 17.84 2.45
N ASP A 145 6.31 17.76 1.11
CA ASP A 145 5.02 17.70 0.40
C ASP A 145 4.14 16.53 0.90
N MET A 146 4.76 15.43 1.31
CA MET A 146 4.06 14.23 1.80
C MET A 146 3.55 14.35 3.23
N VAL A 147 4.17 15.19 4.07
CA VAL A 147 3.86 15.29 5.50
C VAL A 147 3.14 16.58 5.89
N ALA A 148 3.13 17.58 5.00
CA ALA A 148 2.43 18.85 5.21
C ALA A 148 0.90 18.67 5.36
N ASN A 149 0.33 17.61 4.76
CA ASN A 149 -1.11 17.32 4.78
C ASN A 149 -1.98 18.50 4.28
N ASP A 150 -1.45 19.29 3.35
CA ASP A 150 -2.12 20.45 2.73
C ASP A 150 -2.47 20.23 1.25
N SER A 151 -1.96 19.16 0.66
CA SER A 151 -2.24 18.77 -0.72
C SER A 151 -3.63 18.11 -0.84
N PRO A 152 -4.44 18.50 -1.83
CA PRO A 152 -5.78 17.94 -2.05
C PRO A 152 -5.78 16.46 -2.45
#